data_AF-A0A356W366-F1
#
_entry.id   AF-A0A356W366-F1
#
_cell.length_a   1.000
_cell.length_b   1.000
_cell.length_c   1.000
_cell.angle_alpha   90.00
_cell.angle_beta   90.00
_cell.angle_gamma   90.00
#
_symmetry.space_group_name_H-M   'P 1'
#
loop_
_entity.id
_entity.type
_entity.pdbx_description
1 polymer ?
#
loop_
_entity_poly.entity_id
_entity_poly.type
_entity_poly.pdbx_seq_one_letter_code
_entity_poly.pdbx_strand_id
1 'polypeptide(L)'
;MMRPVAIIASLAALSQAAAAAAVPETPSLKPDRPYVSSVTDTRNAEILHKALRAADGYDWPAVAHLQTQASDADVRNLIMWIRASRGVPGMNFSEVSFALDKLEDWPKRTSMRRRAEEIISESSYSHKERIDWLTESGPITGAGKIALADSWRAIGEPGKALEAVRDAWHNNSLERAVEREVLATYGKQLTQDDHRARVEFLLWTNQRTAASNLKYLLTNDYRKLVDARIGLAARSRNVDALVDAVPSHLQDNPGLLYERAKWRRQKLRNQDVATPLLTGIDGNEVPEAGRSRLWDERNIAIRTDLKDGNWSRAYQLASPHGMDSGGDFAEAEWVSGWIALRL
;
A
#
# COMPACT_ATOMS: atom_id res chain seq x y z
N MET A 1 41.03 -83.74 -43.22
CA MET A 1 40.67 -83.04 -44.47
C MET A 1 39.67 -81.94 -44.13
N MET A 2 39.79 -80.78 -44.79
CA MET A 2 38.99 -79.53 -44.72
C MET A 2 39.35 -78.50 -43.63
N ARG A 3 39.52 -77.25 -44.11
CA ARG A 3 39.92 -75.98 -43.45
C ARG A 3 38.75 -75.33 -42.69
N PRO A 4 38.98 -74.25 -41.92
CA PRO A 4 38.76 -72.90 -42.48
C PRO A 4 39.71 -71.78 -41.99
N VAL A 5 39.50 -70.59 -42.57
CA VAL A 5 40.29 -69.34 -42.60
C VAL A 5 39.65 -68.25 -41.70
N ALA A 6 40.46 -67.36 -41.11
CA ALA A 6 40.15 -65.97 -40.71
C ALA A 6 41.50 -65.23 -40.46
N ILE A 7 41.96 -64.15 -41.10
CA ILE A 7 41.49 -62.81 -41.54
C ILE A 7 41.48 -61.73 -40.43
N ILE A 8 42.53 -60.87 -40.48
CA ILE A 8 42.59 -59.40 -40.24
C ILE A 8 42.46 -58.93 -38.75
N ALA A 9 43.14 -57.91 -38.20
CA ALA A 9 43.88 -56.74 -38.70
C ALA A 9 44.96 -56.30 -37.68
N SER A 10 46.06 -55.73 -38.18
CA SER A 10 47.09 -55.05 -37.38
C SER A 10 46.85 -53.54 -37.36
N LEU A 11 46.72 -52.93 -36.18
CA LEU A 11 46.69 -51.48 -35.99
C LEU A 11 48.08 -50.97 -35.60
N ALA A 12 48.67 -50.13 -36.45
CA ALA A 12 49.86 -49.35 -36.16
C ALA A 12 49.45 -47.93 -35.74
N ALA A 13 49.87 -47.51 -34.54
CA ALA A 13 49.64 -46.17 -34.01
C ALA A 13 50.75 -45.21 -34.48
N LEU A 14 50.37 -44.13 -35.17
CA LEU A 14 51.22 -43.00 -35.50
C LEU A 14 51.04 -41.89 -34.46
N SER A 15 52.15 -41.45 -33.88
CA SER A 15 52.23 -40.30 -32.97
C SER A 15 52.25 -38.99 -33.76
N GLN A 16 51.43 -38.02 -33.34
CA GLN A 16 51.56 -36.62 -33.73
C GLN A 16 51.64 -35.76 -32.47
N ALA A 17 52.78 -35.10 -32.30
CA ALA A 17 52.99 -34.07 -31.29
C ALA A 17 52.29 -32.79 -31.74
N ALA A 18 51.26 -32.36 -31.02
CA ALA A 18 50.60 -31.09 -31.24
C ALA A 18 51.39 -29.96 -30.56
N ALA A 19 51.80 -28.95 -31.35
CA ALA A 19 52.37 -27.71 -30.86
C ALA A 19 51.30 -26.94 -30.04
N ALA A 20 51.62 -26.59 -28.80
CA ALA A 20 50.79 -25.75 -27.96
C ALA A 20 50.79 -24.31 -28.51
N ALA A 21 49.72 -23.93 -29.19
CA ALA A 21 49.44 -22.54 -29.52
C ALA A 21 49.10 -21.78 -28.23
N ALA A 22 49.77 -20.64 -28.00
CA ALA A 22 49.48 -19.74 -26.90
C ALA A 22 48.02 -19.28 -26.98
N VAL A 23 47.27 -19.49 -25.89
CA VAL A 23 45.88 -19.01 -25.76
C VAL A 23 45.92 -17.47 -25.77
N PRO A 24 45.15 -16.78 -26.61
CA PRO A 24 45.07 -15.32 -26.55
C PRO A 24 44.53 -14.89 -25.18
N GLU A 25 45.09 -13.82 -24.62
CA GLU A 25 44.58 -13.20 -23.39
C GLU A 25 43.08 -12.95 -23.54
N THR A 26 42.32 -13.35 -22.52
CA THR A 26 40.86 -13.20 -22.51
C THR A 26 40.49 -11.73 -22.73
N PRO A 27 39.48 -11.41 -23.57
CA PRO A 27 39.13 -10.02 -23.83
C PRO A 27 38.59 -9.32 -22.58
N SER A 28 39.38 -8.35 -22.11
CA SER A 28 39.04 -7.09 -21.43
C SER A 28 37.69 -7.01 -20.70
N LEU A 29 37.76 -6.79 -19.37
CA LEU A 29 36.70 -6.15 -18.58
C LEU A 29 36.12 -4.99 -19.39
N LYS A 30 34.82 -5.06 -19.69
CA LYS A 30 34.09 -3.98 -20.36
C LYS A 30 34.56 -2.64 -19.77
N PRO A 31 35.11 -1.71 -20.56
CA PRO A 31 35.72 -0.50 -20.01
C PRO A 31 34.70 0.23 -19.16
N ASP A 32 35.15 0.75 -18.02
CA ASP A 32 34.29 1.50 -17.12
C ASP A 32 33.61 2.63 -17.91
N ARG A 33 32.28 2.62 -17.92
CA ARG A 33 31.51 3.65 -18.61
C ARG A 33 31.75 4.96 -17.87
N PRO A 34 32.30 6.00 -18.54
CA PRO A 34 32.50 7.28 -17.89
C PRO A 34 31.15 7.84 -17.44
N TYR A 35 31.11 8.40 -16.24
CA TYR A 35 29.94 9.07 -15.70
C TYR A 35 29.78 10.43 -16.39
N VAL A 36 29.15 10.43 -17.56
CA VAL A 36 28.91 11.65 -18.35
C VAL A 36 27.57 12.28 -17.97
N SER A 37 27.57 13.60 -17.77
CA SER A 37 26.37 14.41 -17.53
C SER A 37 26.50 15.74 -18.25
N SER A 38 25.38 16.27 -18.75
CA SER A 38 25.30 17.63 -19.30
C SER A 38 24.98 18.69 -18.24
N VAL A 39 24.68 18.28 -17.00
CA VAL A 39 24.15 19.14 -15.94
C VAL A 39 25.14 19.32 -14.77
N THR A 40 26.02 18.34 -14.53
CA THR A 40 27.01 18.37 -13.44
C THR A 40 28.35 17.80 -13.91
N ASP A 41 29.42 18.06 -13.17
CA ASP A 41 30.73 17.46 -13.43
C ASP A 41 30.75 15.92 -13.27
N THR A 42 31.77 15.28 -13.84
CA THR A 42 31.96 13.81 -13.84
C THR A 42 32.00 13.21 -12.43
N ARG A 43 32.57 13.91 -11.45
CA ARG A 43 32.70 13.41 -10.08
C ARG A 43 31.34 13.35 -9.40
N ASN A 44 30.55 14.41 -9.51
CA ASN A 44 29.20 14.48 -8.96
C ASN A 44 28.24 13.54 -9.71
N ALA A 45 28.41 13.36 -11.04
CA ALA A 45 27.69 12.34 -11.80
C ALA A 45 27.99 10.91 -11.29
N GLU A 46 29.26 10.62 -11.00
CA GLU A 46 29.66 9.36 -10.38
C GLU A 46 29.05 9.16 -8.99
N ILE A 47 29.10 10.19 -8.14
CA ILE A 47 28.49 10.17 -6.80
C ILE A 47 27.00 9.86 -6.90
N LEU A 48 26.27 10.54 -7.80
CA LEU A 48 24.84 10.31 -8.00
C LEU A 48 24.55 8.88 -8.44
N HIS A 49 25.27 8.34 -9.44
CA HIS A 49 25.09 6.97 -9.89
C HIS A 49 25.38 5.95 -8.79
N LYS A 50 26.43 6.16 -7.99
CA LYS A 50 26.73 5.31 -6.83
C LYS A 50 25.61 5.39 -5.79
N ALA A 51 25.08 6.59 -5.54
CA ALA A 51 24.01 6.79 -4.56
C ALA A 51 22.71 6.12 -4.99
N LEU A 52 22.36 6.19 -6.28
CA LEU A 52 21.21 5.48 -6.84
C LEU A 52 21.35 3.96 -6.70
N ARG A 53 22.51 3.39 -7.05
CA ARG A 53 22.78 1.96 -6.88
C ARG A 53 22.73 1.52 -5.42
N ALA A 54 23.31 2.31 -4.52
CA ALA A 54 23.26 2.04 -3.08
C ALA A 54 21.83 2.08 -2.56
N ALA A 55 21.03 3.06 -2.99
CA ALA A 55 19.61 3.17 -2.62
C ALA A 55 18.77 1.98 -3.13
N ASP A 56 19.04 1.51 -4.35
CA ASP A 56 18.37 0.31 -4.90
C ASP A 56 18.78 -0.98 -4.15
N GLY A 57 19.98 -1.00 -3.58
CA GLY A 57 20.46 -2.04 -2.67
C GLY A 57 20.09 -1.84 -1.20
N TYR A 58 19.29 -0.83 -0.85
CA TYR A 58 18.92 -0.46 0.53
C TYR A 58 20.11 -0.09 1.46
N ASP A 59 21.27 0.29 0.90
CA ASP A 59 22.44 0.74 1.66
C ASP A 59 22.35 2.24 1.98
N TRP A 60 21.41 2.59 2.88
CA TRP A 60 21.18 3.97 3.29
C TRP A 60 22.38 4.67 3.95
N PRO A 61 23.23 3.98 4.75
CA PRO A 61 24.48 4.57 5.22
C PRO A 61 25.41 5.01 4.08
N ALA A 62 25.57 4.19 3.02
CA ALA A 62 26.36 4.59 1.86
C ALA A 62 25.73 5.77 1.12
N VAL A 63 24.40 5.80 0.96
CA VAL A 63 23.69 6.94 0.34
C VAL A 63 23.93 8.24 1.14
N ALA A 64 23.85 8.17 2.47
CA ALA A 64 24.11 9.31 3.35
C ALA A 64 25.55 9.80 3.20
N HIS A 65 26.53 8.89 3.18
CA HIS A 65 27.93 9.24 2.96
C HIS A 65 28.14 9.91 1.60
N LEU A 66 27.57 9.36 0.52
CA LEU A 66 27.66 9.92 -0.83
C LEU A 66 27.02 11.31 -0.93
N GLN A 67 25.93 11.57 -0.21
CA GLN A 67 25.35 12.91 -0.09
C GLN A 67 26.36 13.93 0.44
N THR A 68 27.14 13.56 1.48
CA THR A 68 28.14 14.47 2.05
C THR A 68 29.33 14.74 1.12
N GLN A 69 29.63 13.80 0.21
CA GLN A 69 30.72 13.92 -0.75
C GLN A 69 30.35 14.76 -1.98
N ALA A 70 29.06 14.90 -2.29
CA ALA A 70 28.59 15.70 -3.40
C ALA A 70 28.92 17.19 -3.16
N SER A 71 29.67 17.81 -4.05
CA SER A 71 29.95 19.25 -3.99
C SER A 71 28.85 20.05 -4.70
N ASP A 72 28.27 19.50 -5.75
CA ASP A 72 27.14 20.07 -6.48
C ASP A 72 25.87 20.07 -5.60
N ALA A 73 25.18 21.21 -5.54
CA ALA A 73 24.00 21.39 -4.70
C ALA A 73 22.79 20.58 -5.18
N ASP A 74 22.58 20.48 -6.49
CA ASP A 74 21.44 19.78 -7.08
C ASP A 74 21.62 18.27 -6.93
N VAL A 75 22.83 17.76 -7.13
CA VAL A 75 23.15 16.35 -6.84
C VAL A 75 22.92 16.02 -5.38
N ARG A 76 23.38 16.88 -4.47
CA ARG A 76 23.18 16.71 -3.02
C ARG A 76 21.69 16.71 -2.65
N ASN A 77 20.91 17.64 -3.22
CA ASN A 77 19.47 17.74 -2.99
C ASN A 77 18.71 16.53 -3.57
N LEU A 78 19.11 16.02 -4.73
CA LEU A 78 18.53 14.83 -5.32
C LEU A 78 18.79 13.59 -4.46
N ILE A 79 20.01 13.44 -3.93
CA ILE A 79 20.32 12.35 -2.98
C ILE A 79 19.52 12.51 -1.68
N MET A 80 19.39 13.73 -1.17
CA MET A 80 18.54 14.03 0.00
C MET A 80 17.08 13.62 -0.24
N TRP A 81 16.53 13.98 -1.41
CA TRP A 81 15.18 13.61 -1.82
C TRP A 81 14.99 12.09 -1.90
N ILE A 82 15.97 11.36 -2.44
CA ILE A 82 15.95 9.89 -2.48
C ILE A 82 15.90 9.32 -1.06
N ARG A 83 16.78 9.79 -0.16
CA ARG A 83 16.79 9.35 1.24
C ARG A 83 15.47 9.67 1.95
N ALA A 84 14.96 10.88 1.80
CA ALA A 84 13.74 11.31 2.51
C ALA A 84 12.49 10.58 1.99
N SER A 85 12.42 10.30 0.69
CA SER A 85 11.24 9.67 0.07
C SER A 85 11.26 8.14 0.06
N ARG A 86 12.42 7.49 0.19
CA ARG A 86 12.58 6.02 0.12
C ARG A 86 13.32 5.39 1.30
N GLY A 87 14.07 6.18 2.07
CA GLY A 87 15.08 5.73 3.04
C GLY A 87 14.56 5.15 4.35
N VAL A 88 13.89 3.99 4.29
CA VAL A 88 13.34 3.32 5.47
C VAL A 88 14.15 2.05 5.81
N PRO A 89 14.79 1.96 7.00
CA PRO A 89 15.22 3.05 7.89
C PRO A 89 16.49 3.75 7.37
N GLY A 90 16.71 5.03 7.68
CA GLY A 90 17.92 5.74 7.22
C GLY A 90 18.01 7.26 7.43
N MET A 91 16.93 7.90 7.88
CA MET A 91 16.92 9.29 8.33
C MET A 91 16.16 9.43 9.65
N ASN A 92 16.68 10.27 10.55
CA ASN A 92 15.98 10.72 11.76
C ASN A 92 15.00 11.87 11.46
N PHE A 93 14.16 12.23 12.44
CA PHE A 93 13.12 13.26 12.26
C PHE A 93 13.69 14.58 11.73
N SER A 94 14.77 15.09 12.34
CA SER A 94 15.35 16.39 11.97
C SER A 94 15.87 16.40 10.54
N GLU A 95 16.47 15.30 10.08
CA GLU A 95 16.90 15.16 8.69
C GLU A 95 15.70 15.18 7.71
N VAL A 96 14.60 14.50 8.04
CA VAL A 96 13.40 14.47 7.18
C VAL A 96 12.67 15.81 7.19
N SER A 97 12.55 16.46 8.35
CA SER A 97 11.98 17.81 8.46
C SER A 97 12.78 18.81 7.63
N PHE A 98 14.12 18.78 7.74
CA PHE A 98 14.97 19.61 6.90
C PHE A 98 14.77 19.35 5.41
N ALA A 99 14.60 18.10 5.00
CA ALA A 99 14.32 17.77 3.60
C ALA A 99 12.95 18.29 3.15
N LEU A 100 11.92 18.24 4.01
CA LEU A 100 10.59 18.79 3.73
C LEU A 100 10.62 20.31 3.52
N ASP A 101 11.42 21.02 4.31
CA ASP A 101 11.58 22.48 4.21
C ASP A 101 12.43 22.85 2.98
N LYS A 102 13.53 22.13 2.76
CA LYS A 102 14.48 22.45 1.69
C LYS A 102 13.96 22.10 0.29
N LEU A 103 13.06 21.12 0.19
CA LEU A 103 12.53 20.58 -1.06
C LEU A 103 11.03 20.86 -1.21
N GLU A 104 10.63 22.11 -0.95
CA GLU A 104 9.22 22.53 -0.86
C GLU A 104 8.38 22.17 -2.10
N ASP A 105 8.94 22.29 -3.31
CA ASP A 105 8.22 22.04 -4.57
C ASP A 105 8.52 20.68 -5.21
N TRP A 106 9.21 19.79 -4.47
CA TRP A 106 9.66 18.51 -5.04
C TRP A 106 8.55 17.45 -4.95
N PRO A 107 8.56 16.44 -5.84
CA PRO A 107 7.57 15.37 -5.79
C PRO A 107 7.69 14.52 -4.51
N LYS A 108 6.67 13.70 -4.22
CA LYS A 108 6.65 12.75 -3.08
C LYS A 108 6.72 13.39 -1.68
N ARG A 109 6.31 14.65 -1.52
CA ARG A 109 6.17 15.30 -0.20
C ARG A 109 5.31 14.50 0.76
N THR A 110 4.20 13.96 0.30
CA THR A 110 3.34 13.09 1.11
C THR A 110 4.11 11.89 1.66
N SER A 111 4.99 11.26 0.87
CA SER A 111 5.82 10.15 1.35
C SER A 111 6.82 10.61 2.42
N MET A 112 7.48 11.75 2.21
CA MET A 112 8.41 12.35 3.19
C MET A 112 7.68 12.73 4.49
N ARG A 113 6.49 13.35 4.38
CA ARG A 113 5.63 13.74 5.49
C ARG A 113 5.20 12.53 6.32
N ARG A 114 4.71 11.47 5.67
CA ARG A 114 4.34 10.21 6.35
C ARG A 114 5.52 9.65 7.14
N ARG A 115 6.72 9.66 6.55
CA ARG A 115 7.93 9.20 7.24
C ARG A 115 8.28 10.07 8.44
N ALA A 116 8.19 11.39 8.31
CA ALA A 116 8.42 12.30 9.43
C ALA A 116 7.42 12.06 10.57
N GLU A 117 6.14 11.85 10.26
CA GLU A 117 5.11 11.52 11.25
C GLU A 117 5.34 10.18 11.96
N GLU A 118 5.84 9.16 11.24
CA GLU A 118 6.16 7.85 11.81
C GLU A 118 7.26 7.91 12.88
N ILE A 119 8.18 8.89 12.79
CA ILE A 119 9.34 9.03 13.68
C ILE A 119 9.31 10.31 14.54
N ILE A 120 8.21 11.07 14.52
CA ILE A 120 8.12 12.34 15.25
C ILE A 120 8.19 12.15 16.78
N SER A 121 7.78 11.00 17.30
CA SER A 121 7.88 10.68 18.72
C SER A 121 9.34 10.62 19.21
N GLU A 122 10.27 10.31 18.31
CA GLU A 122 11.73 10.26 18.54
C GLU A 122 12.42 11.64 18.36
N SER A 123 11.67 12.67 17.94
CA SER A 123 12.21 14.02 17.77
C SER A 123 12.56 14.67 19.11
N SER A 124 13.45 15.66 19.07
CA SER A 124 13.76 16.53 20.20
C SER A 124 12.69 17.60 20.48
N TYR A 125 11.61 17.64 19.69
CA TYR A 125 10.52 18.59 19.89
C TYR A 125 9.80 18.32 21.21
N SER A 126 9.49 19.42 21.92
CA SER A 126 8.52 19.46 23.00
C SER A 126 7.13 19.05 22.51
N HIS A 127 6.23 18.69 23.44
CA HIS A 127 4.84 18.37 23.08
C HIS A 127 4.15 19.51 22.32
N LYS A 128 4.46 20.77 22.66
CA LYS A 128 3.90 21.93 21.96
C LYS A 128 4.41 22.04 20.52
N GLU A 129 5.72 21.89 20.30
CA GLU A 129 6.31 21.90 18.95
C GLU A 129 5.79 20.75 18.09
N ARG A 130 5.60 19.55 18.67
CA ARG A 130 4.98 18.40 17.96
C ARG A 130 3.55 18.71 17.54
N ILE A 131 2.76 19.31 18.43
CA ILE A 131 1.39 19.76 18.11
C ILE A 131 1.43 20.73 16.95
N ASP A 132 2.26 21.76 17.03
CA ASP A 132 2.31 22.82 16.02
C ASP A 132 2.71 22.25 14.64
N TRP A 133 3.74 21.40 14.59
CA TRP A 133 4.19 20.74 13.36
C TRP A 133 3.13 19.78 12.76
N LEU A 134 2.46 18.99 13.61
CA LEU A 134 1.45 18.03 13.16
C LEU A 134 0.17 18.73 12.70
N THR A 135 -0.21 19.83 13.35
CA THR A 135 -1.45 20.57 13.04
C THR A 135 -1.32 21.52 11.85
N GLU A 136 -0.11 21.95 11.48
CA GLU A 136 0.13 22.83 10.33
C GLU A 136 -0.49 22.33 9.01
N SER A 137 -0.44 21.02 8.75
CA SER A 137 -1.04 20.40 7.56
C SER A 137 -1.98 19.23 7.88
N GLY A 138 -2.21 18.97 9.17
CA GLY A 138 -2.89 17.79 9.66
C GLY A 138 -2.03 16.51 9.54
N PRO A 139 -2.08 15.61 10.54
CA PRO A 139 -1.40 14.31 10.45
C PRO A 139 -2.10 13.36 9.47
N ILE A 140 -1.33 12.69 8.63
CA ILE A 140 -1.82 11.77 7.59
C ILE A 140 -1.83 10.31 8.08
N THR A 141 -0.86 9.96 8.92
CA THR A 141 -0.60 8.61 9.40
C THR A 141 -1.25 8.36 10.76
N GLY A 142 -1.49 7.08 11.06
CA GLY A 142 -1.93 6.69 12.40
C GLY A 142 -0.88 7.03 13.47
N ALA A 143 0.41 6.82 13.17
CA ALA A 143 1.51 7.17 14.07
C ALA A 143 1.53 8.69 14.38
N GLY A 144 1.40 9.54 13.36
CA GLY A 144 1.31 10.99 13.53
C GLY A 144 0.11 11.41 14.37
N LYS A 145 -1.07 10.82 14.13
CA LYS A 145 -2.28 11.11 14.92
C LYS A 145 -2.16 10.65 16.39
N ILE A 146 -1.54 9.51 16.65
CA ILE A 146 -1.27 9.06 18.02
C ILE A 146 -0.23 9.95 18.70
N ALA A 147 0.85 10.33 18.02
CA ALA A 147 1.84 11.28 18.55
C ALA A 147 1.22 12.66 18.85
N LEU A 148 0.25 13.09 18.02
CA LEU A 148 -0.55 14.29 18.28
C LEU A 148 -1.39 14.12 19.55
N ALA A 149 -2.08 13.00 19.70
CA ALA A 149 -2.89 12.71 20.88
C ALA A 149 -2.06 12.68 22.16
N ASP A 150 -0.91 12.02 22.13
CA ASP A 150 0.02 11.97 23.26
C ASP A 150 0.52 13.37 23.64
N SER A 151 0.80 14.20 22.65
CA SER A 151 1.25 15.57 22.89
C SER A 151 0.14 16.44 23.49
N TRP A 152 -1.10 16.34 23.00
CA TRP A 152 -2.25 17.04 23.62
C TRP A 152 -2.50 16.59 25.06
N ARG A 153 -2.47 15.28 25.30
CA ARG A 153 -2.63 14.72 26.66
C ARG A 153 -1.55 15.26 27.61
N ALA A 154 -0.30 15.31 27.16
CA ALA A 154 0.82 15.77 27.98
C ALA A 154 0.72 17.24 28.41
N ILE A 155 0.06 18.09 27.62
CA ILE A 155 -0.16 19.50 27.95
C ILE A 155 -1.53 19.78 28.60
N GLY A 156 -2.25 18.73 29.01
CA GLY A 156 -3.51 18.88 29.75
C GLY A 156 -4.76 19.07 28.89
N GLU A 157 -4.74 18.64 27.62
CA GLU A 157 -5.84 18.77 26.65
C GLU A 157 -6.44 17.39 26.28
N PRO A 158 -7.05 16.64 27.22
CA PRO A 158 -7.48 15.26 27.00
C PRO A 158 -8.63 15.12 25.99
N GLY A 159 -9.45 16.18 25.79
CA GLY A 159 -10.51 16.18 24.79
C GLY A 159 -9.95 16.09 23.36
N LYS A 160 -8.98 16.96 23.04
CA LYS A 160 -8.27 16.95 21.75
C LYS A 160 -7.48 15.67 21.55
N ALA A 161 -6.90 15.12 22.62
CA ALA A 161 -6.22 13.83 22.57
C ALA A 161 -7.18 12.71 22.14
N LEU A 162 -8.37 12.64 22.74
CA LEU A 162 -9.38 11.63 22.40
C LEU A 162 -9.90 11.79 20.97
N GLU A 163 -10.08 13.02 20.47
CA GLU A 163 -10.47 13.28 19.08
C GLU A 163 -9.44 12.73 18.09
N ALA A 164 -8.15 13.05 18.29
CA ALA A 164 -7.08 12.54 17.45
C ALA A 164 -6.96 11.00 17.50
N VAL A 165 -7.21 10.39 18.67
CA VAL A 165 -7.25 8.92 18.81
C VAL A 165 -8.41 8.32 18.05
N ARG A 166 -9.63 8.88 18.15
CA ARG A 166 -10.80 8.37 17.43
C ARG A 166 -10.58 8.42 15.92
N ASP A 167 -10.04 9.52 15.42
CA ASP A 167 -9.71 9.66 14.01
C ASP A 167 -8.67 8.61 13.56
N ALA A 168 -7.57 8.43 14.32
CA ALA A 168 -6.59 7.37 14.03
C ALA A 168 -7.21 5.97 14.08
N TRP A 169 -8.06 5.71 15.07
CA TRP A 169 -8.73 4.44 15.29
C TRP A 169 -9.63 4.10 14.10
N HIS A 170 -10.42 5.06 13.61
CA HIS A 170 -11.37 4.82 12.53
C HIS A 170 -10.70 4.74 11.16
N ASN A 171 -9.65 5.53 10.92
CA ASN A 171 -9.23 5.84 9.55
C ASN A 171 -7.80 5.41 9.18
N ASN A 172 -7.03 4.82 10.10
CA ASN A 172 -5.63 4.50 9.85
C ASN A 172 -5.24 3.08 10.25
N SER A 173 -4.41 2.42 9.45
CA SER A 173 -3.73 1.20 9.89
C SER A 173 -2.81 1.53 11.05
N LEU A 174 -2.86 0.72 12.10
CA LEU A 174 -2.03 0.87 13.30
C LEU A 174 -1.20 -0.38 13.46
N GLU A 175 0.06 -0.21 13.85
CA GLU A 175 0.85 -1.35 14.30
C GLU A 175 0.22 -1.98 15.54
N ARG A 176 0.41 -3.29 15.71
CA ARG A 176 -0.21 -4.03 16.82
C ARG A 176 0.21 -3.49 18.20
N ALA A 177 1.44 -2.97 18.32
CA ALA A 177 1.90 -2.37 19.57
C ALA A 177 1.11 -1.09 19.89
N VAL A 178 0.99 -0.19 18.90
CA VAL A 178 0.22 1.06 19.00
C VAL A 178 -1.25 0.78 19.25
N GLU A 179 -1.85 -0.21 18.57
CA GLU A 179 -3.25 -0.59 18.79
C GLU A 179 -3.52 -1.01 20.25
N ARG A 180 -2.63 -1.80 20.85
CA ARG A 180 -2.75 -2.19 22.27
C ARG A 180 -2.60 -1.01 23.21
N GLU A 181 -1.69 -0.10 22.91
CA GLU A 181 -1.47 1.11 23.71
C GLU A 181 -2.69 2.04 23.67
N VAL A 182 -3.29 2.21 22.49
CA VAL A 182 -4.54 2.94 22.31
C VAL A 182 -5.66 2.31 23.15
N LEU A 183 -5.84 0.99 23.09
CA LEU A 183 -6.87 0.31 23.88
C LEU A 183 -6.59 0.37 25.40
N ALA A 184 -5.34 0.27 25.82
CA ALA A 184 -4.97 0.36 27.23
C ALA A 184 -5.23 1.77 27.79
N THR A 185 -4.96 2.80 26.99
CA THR A 185 -5.06 4.21 27.42
C THR A 185 -6.47 4.76 27.24
N TYR A 186 -7.07 4.56 26.07
CA TYR A 186 -8.31 5.21 25.65
C TYR A 186 -9.50 4.24 25.52
N GLY A 187 -9.30 2.93 25.71
CA GLY A 187 -10.34 1.93 25.45
C GLY A 187 -11.63 2.11 26.24
N LYS A 188 -11.58 2.74 27.42
CA LYS A 188 -12.80 3.05 28.21
C LYS A 188 -13.60 4.25 27.66
N GLN A 189 -12.98 5.09 26.83
CA GLN A 189 -13.58 6.28 26.24
C GLN A 189 -14.01 6.04 24.79
N LEU A 190 -13.54 4.94 24.18
CA LEU A 190 -14.01 4.45 22.89
C LEU A 190 -15.35 3.74 23.04
N THR A 191 -16.28 4.09 22.17
CA THR A 191 -17.63 3.55 22.15
C THR A 191 -17.73 2.28 21.31
N GLN A 192 -18.86 1.60 21.39
CA GLN A 192 -19.14 0.46 20.50
C GLN A 192 -19.12 0.88 19.02
N ASP A 193 -19.58 2.10 18.71
CA ASP A 193 -19.55 2.65 17.35
C ASP A 193 -18.11 2.93 16.90
N ASP A 194 -17.23 3.39 17.80
CA ASP A 194 -15.82 3.58 17.47
C ASP A 194 -15.13 2.25 17.11
N HIS A 195 -15.42 1.19 17.87
CA HIS A 195 -14.92 -0.16 17.57
C HIS A 195 -15.50 -0.74 16.28
N ARG A 196 -16.75 -0.42 15.97
CA ARG A 196 -17.41 -0.81 14.72
C ARG A 196 -16.72 -0.15 13.52
N ALA A 197 -16.52 1.17 13.56
CA ALA A 197 -15.85 1.93 12.51
C ALA A 197 -14.43 1.41 12.25
N ARG A 198 -13.67 1.13 13.32
CA ARG A 198 -12.35 0.48 13.23
C ARG A 198 -12.40 -0.84 12.47
N VAL A 199 -13.31 -1.73 12.84
CA VAL A 199 -13.39 -3.07 12.22
C VAL A 199 -13.85 -2.97 10.77
N GLU A 200 -14.76 -2.05 10.45
CA GLU A 200 -15.13 -1.75 9.07
C GLU A 200 -13.93 -1.28 8.24
N PHE A 201 -13.18 -0.29 8.73
CA PHE A 201 -11.96 0.17 8.08
C PHE A 201 -10.97 -0.98 7.83
N LEU A 202 -10.72 -1.82 8.84
CA LEU A 202 -9.82 -2.96 8.72
C LEU A 202 -10.30 -3.97 7.67
N LEU A 203 -11.61 -4.25 7.60
CA LEU A 203 -12.16 -5.19 6.61
C LEU A 203 -12.08 -4.63 5.19
N TRP A 204 -12.42 -3.35 4.99
CA TRP A 204 -12.32 -2.68 3.68
C TRP A 204 -10.88 -2.61 3.19
N THR A 205 -9.92 -2.36 4.08
CA THR A 205 -8.47 -2.36 3.79
C THR A 205 -7.84 -3.75 3.82
N ASN A 206 -8.65 -4.82 3.84
CA ASN A 206 -8.21 -6.23 3.77
C ASN A 206 -7.36 -6.73 4.98
N GLN A 207 -7.35 -6.01 6.09
CA GLN A 207 -6.65 -6.36 7.33
C GLN A 207 -7.47 -7.35 8.18
N ARG A 208 -7.84 -8.48 7.58
CA ARG A 208 -8.77 -9.48 8.16
C ARG A 208 -8.32 -10.05 9.51
N THR A 209 -7.02 -10.29 9.68
CA THR A 209 -6.47 -10.78 10.95
C THR A 209 -6.62 -9.75 12.06
N ALA A 210 -6.35 -8.47 11.78
CA ALA A 210 -6.54 -7.39 12.74
C ALA A 210 -8.03 -7.23 13.10
N ALA A 211 -8.92 -7.23 12.10
CA ALA A 211 -10.37 -7.19 12.33
C ALA A 211 -10.85 -8.34 13.22
N SER A 212 -10.37 -9.57 12.97
CA SER A 212 -10.70 -10.74 13.77
C SER A 212 -10.25 -10.60 15.22
N ASN A 213 -9.07 -10.02 15.47
CA ASN A 213 -8.54 -9.83 16.82
C ASN A 213 -9.36 -8.82 17.64
N LEU A 214 -10.07 -7.90 17.01
CA LEU A 214 -10.87 -6.87 17.68
C LEU A 214 -12.35 -7.24 17.86
N LYS A 215 -12.80 -8.41 17.37
CA LYS A 215 -14.19 -8.87 17.49
C LYS A 215 -14.74 -8.85 18.92
N TYR A 216 -13.89 -9.08 19.93
CA TYR A 216 -14.32 -9.09 21.33
C TYR A 216 -14.84 -7.74 21.82
N LEU A 217 -14.51 -6.65 21.12
CA LEU A 217 -15.01 -5.29 21.39
C LEU A 217 -16.40 -5.02 20.79
N LEU A 218 -16.92 -5.94 19.97
CA LEU A 218 -18.17 -5.78 19.24
C LEU A 218 -19.32 -6.55 19.91
N THR A 219 -20.55 -6.19 19.55
CA THR A 219 -21.77 -6.93 19.91
C THR A 219 -21.80 -8.30 19.24
N ASN A 220 -22.60 -9.23 19.76
CA ASN A 220 -22.72 -10.59 19.19
C ASN A 220 -23.11 -10.56 17.71
N ASP A 221 -24.10 -9.75 17.37
CA ASP A 221 -24.62 -9.60 16.00
C ASP A 221 -23.54 -9.12 15.03
N TYR A 222 -22.76 -8.11 15.42
CA TYR A 222 -21.69 -7.59 14.59
C TYR A 222 -20.53 -8.58 14.45
N ARG A 223 -20.25 -9.41 15.47
CA ARG A 223 -19.24 -10.48 15.35
C ARG A 223 -19.62 -11.48 14.26
N LYS A 224 -20.91 -11.81 14.11
CA LYS A 224 -21.41 -12.70 13.04
C LYS A 224 -21.24 -12.06 11.66
N LEU A 225 -21.53 -10.75 11.54
CA LEU A 225 -21.25 -9.99 10.32
C LEU A 225 -19.76 -10.04 9.94
N VAL A 226 -18.86 -9.82 10.90
CA VAL A 226 -17.40 -9.91 10.66
C VAL A 226 -16.99 -11.32 10.20
N ASP A 227 -17.53 -12.37 10.82
CA ASP A 227 -17.25 -13.75 10.43
C ASP A 227 -17.71 -14.06 9.00
N ALA A 228 -18.91 -13.60 8.64
CA ALA A 228 -19.44 -13.74 7.29
C ALA A 228 -18.54 -13.03 6.26
N ARG A 229 -18.16 -11.77 6.52
CA ARG A 229 -17.30 -10.99 5.62
C ARG A 229 -15.91 -11.62 5.47
N ILE A 230 -15.27 -12.06 6.56
CA ILE A 230 -13.98 -12.75 6.52
C ILE A 230 -14.09 -14.08 5.76
N GLY A 231 -15.15 -14.86 6.02
CA GLY A 231 -15.40 -16.14 5.36
C GLY A 231 -15.61 -16.01 3.85
N LEU A 232 -16.40 -15.02 3.42
CA LEU A 232 -16.60 -14.68 2.01
C LEU A 232 -15.29 -14.27 1.35
N ALA A 233 -14.54 -13.33 1.96
CA ALA A 233 -13.25 -12.88 1.45
C ALA A 233 -12.21 -14.01 1.36
N ALA A 234 -12.24 -14.96 2.31
CA ALA A 234 -11.39 -16.14 2.32
C ALA A 234 -11.89 -17.30 1.44
N ARG A 235 -13.10 -17.20 0.89
CA ARG A 235 -13.82 -18.27 0.17
C ARG A 235 -13.89 -19.57 0.97
N SER A 236 -14.20 -19.45 2.25
CA SER A 236 -14.37 -20.59 3.17
C SER A 236 -15.46 -21.54 2.67
N ARG A 237 -15.38 -22.82 3.07
CA ARG A 237 -16.36 -23.84 2.63
C ARG A 237 -17.76 -23.65 3.24
N ASN A 238 -17.85 -22.96 4.38
CA ASN A 238 -19.08 -22.75 5.15
C ASN A 238 -19.67 -21.34 4.99
N VAL A 239 -19.44 -20.68 3.84
CA VAL A 239 -19.90 -19.29 3.61
C VAL A 239 -21.41 -19.12 3.77
N ASP A 240 -22.22 -20.07 3.31
CA ASP A 240 -23.68 -19.97 3.40
C ASP A 240 -24.13 -19.93 4.86
N ALA A 241 -23.65 -20.86 5.68
CA ALA A 241 -23.94 -20.88 7.12
C ALA A 241 -23.47 -19.61 7.85
N LEU A 242 -22.35 -19.01 7.41
CA LEU A 242 -21.86 -17.75 7.99
C LEU A 242 -22.76 -16.57 7.62
N VAL A 243 -23.22 -16.50 6.36
CA VAL A 243 -24.13 -15.45 5.88
C VAL A 243 -25.51 -15.59 6.53
N ASP A 244 -26.02 -16.82 6.66
CA ASP A 244 -27.31 -17.10 7.29
C ASP A 244 -27.32 -16.77 8.78
N ALA A 245 -26.16 -16.82 9.44
CA ALA A 245 -26.03 -16.42 10.83
C ALA A 245 -26.14 -14.89 11.03
N VAL A 246 -25.93 -14.07 9.98
CA VAL A 246 -26.00 -12.62 10.10
C VAL A 246 -27.47 -12.20 10.34
N PRO A 247 -27.77 -11.41 11.40
CA PRO A 247 -29.12 -10.94 11.67
C PRO A 247 -29.70 -10.11 10.52
N SER A 248 -31.03 -10.13 10.36
CA SER A 248 -31.73 -9.46 9.25
C SER A 248 -31.38 -7.98 9.11
N HIS A 249 -31.27 -7.25 10.22
CA HIS A 249 -30.92 -5.81 10.22
C HIS A 249 -29.48 -5.49 9.76
N LEU A 250 -28.63 -6.50 9.55
CA LEU A 250 -27.27 -6.36 9.03
C LEU A 250 -27.09 -7.00 7.65
N GLN A 251 -28.14 -7.59 7.05
CA GLN A 251 -28.04 -8.27 5.75
C GLN A 251 -27.72 -7.30 4.61
N ASP A 252 -28.18 -6.05 4.73
CA ASP A 252 -27.92 -4.98 3.76
C ASP A 252 -26.68 -4.14 4.11
N ASN A 253 -25.85 -4.60 5.05
CA ASN A 253 -24.59 -3.92 5.35
C ASN A 253 -23.71 -3.80 4.08
N PRO A 254 -23.21 -2.61 3.72
CA PRO A 254 -22.41 -2.39 2.50
C PRO A 254 -21.24 -3.35 2.35
N GLY A 255 -20.54 -3.62 3.46
CA GLY A 255 -19.40 -4.52 3.49
C GLY A 255 -19.77 -5.99 3.27
N LEU A 256 -20.96 -6.42 3.70
CA LEU A 256 -21.48 -7.76 3.44
C LEU A 256 -21.93 -7.91 1.99
N LEU A 257 -22.69 -6.93 1.47
CA LEU A 257 -23.11 -6.89 0.07
C LEU A 257 -21.91 -6.95 -0.88
N TYR A 258 -20.87 -6.15 -0.59
CA TYR A 258 -19.62 -6.14 -1.35
C TYR A 258 -18.95 -7.53 -1.38
N GLU A 259 -18.73 -8.15 -0.22
CA GLU A 259 -18.04 -9.45 -0.16
C GLU A 259 -18.89 -10.58 -0.78
N ARG A 260 -20.22 -10.53 -0.67
CA ARG A 260 -21.14 -11.47 -1.35
C ARG A 260 -21.06 -11.30 -2.87
N ALA A 261 -21.07 -10.07 -3.37
CA ALA A 261 -20.99 -9.77 -4.80
C ALA A 261 -19.67 -10.29 -5.39
N LYS A 262 -18.56 -9.92 -4.74
CA LYS A 262 -17.22 -10.34 -5.14
C LYS A 262 -17.06 -11.85 -5.08
N TRP A 263 -17.56 -12.52 -4.04
CA TRP A 263 -17.52 -13.97 -3.94
C TRP A 263 -18.30 -14.63 -5.08
N ARG A 264 -19.52 -14.16 -5.42
CA ARG A 264 -20.33 -14.71 -6.51
C ARG A 264 -19.67 -14.55 -7.87
N ARG A 265 -19.14 -13.35 -8.17
CA ARG A 265 -18.37 -13.11 -9.39
C ARG A 265 -17.15 -14.02 -9.47
N GLN A 266 -16.38 -14.14 -8.39
CA GLN A 266 -15.10 -14.85 -8.40
C GLN A 266 -15.21 -16.37 -8.23
N LYS A 267 -16.23 -16.88 -7.56
CA LYS A 267 -16.41 -18.32 -7.31
C LYS A 267 -17.37 -18.95 -8.31
N LEU A 268 -18.47 -18.27 -8.62
CA LEU A 268 -19.53 -18.78 -9.50
C LEU A 268 -19.43 -18.27 -10.93
N ARG A 269 -18.54 -17.29 -11.21
CA ARG A 269 -18.44 -16.62 -12.52
C ARG A 269 -19.79 -16.02 -12.96
N ASN A 270 -20.61 -15.61 -11.99
CA ASN A 270 -21.98 -15.17 -12.22
C ASN A 270 -22.12 -13.68 -11.92
N GLN A 271 -22.02 -12.87 -12.97
CA GLN A 271 -22.12 -11.41 -12.88
C GLN A 271 -23.56 -10.95 -12.62
N ASP A 272 -24.56 -11.65 -13.15
CA ASP A 272 -25.98 -11.30 -13.00
C ASP A 272 -26.48 -11.40 -11.55
N VAL A 273 -25.90 -12.31 -10.76
CA VAL A 273 -26.23 -12.44 -9.32
C VAL A 273 -25.34 -11.55 -8.44
N ALA A 274 -24.18 -11.12 -8.95
CA ALA A 274 -23.29 -10.21 -8.23
C ALA A 274 -23.75 -8.75 -8.36
N THR A 275 -24.16 -8.33 -9.55
CA THR A 275 -24.46 -6.94 -9.87
C THR A 275 -25.58 -6.33 -9.03
N PRO A 276 -26.73 -7.01 -8.79
CA PRO A 276 -27.79 -6.47 -7.93
C PRO A 276 -27.38 -6.22 -6.48
N LEU A 277 -26.35 -6.92 -5.98
CA LEU A 277 -25.81 -6.63 -4.64
C LEU A 277 -25.01 -5.32 -4.64
N LEU A 278 -24.30 -5.02 -5.73
CA LEU A 278 -23.48 -3.81 -5.84
C LEU A 278 -24.32 -2.54 -6.04
N THR A 279 -25.50 -2.67 -6.67
CA THR A 279 -26.48 -1.57 -6.80
C THR A 279 -27.14 -1.23 -5.47
N GLY A 280 -27.19 -2.16 -4.52
CA GLY A 280 -27.74 -1.95 -3.18
C GLY A 280 -26.79 -1.25 -2.20
N ILE A 281 -25.60 -0.85 -2.64
CA ILE A 281 -24.62 -0.17 -1.79
C ILE A 281 -24.66 1.34 -2.09
N ASP A 282 -24.76 2.19 -1.08
CA ASP A 282 -24.41 3.60 -1.24
C ASP A 282 -22.91 3.79 -0.93
N GLY A 283 -22.15 4.37 -1.86
CA GLY A 283 -20.73 4.65 -1.67
C GLY A 283 -20.44 5.58 -0.48
N ASN A 284 -21.41 6.41 -0.08
CA ASN A 284 -21.30 7.27 1.10
C ASN A 284 -21.32 6.48 2.42
N GLU A 285 -21.94 5.30 2.44
CA GLU A 285 -21.96 4.39 3.60
C GLU A 285 -20.68 3.55 3.72
N VAL A 286 -19.81 3.60 2.71
CA VAL A 286 -18.51 2.93 2.71
C VAL A 286 -17.45 3.87 3.27
N PRO A 287 -16.60 3.42 4.24
CA PRO A 287 -15.46 4.22 4.70
C PRO A 287 -14.60 4.66 3.53
N GLU A 288 -14.04 5.87 3.58
CA GLU A 288 -13.24 6.45 2.48
C GLU A 288 -12.20 5.47 1.93
N ALA A 289 -11.46 4.79 2.82
CA ALA A 289 -10.44 3.80 2.48
C ALA A 289 -10.96 2.56 1.71
N GLY A 290 -12.27 2.34 1.68
CA GLY A 290 -12.94 1.26 0.96
C GLY A 290 -13.61 1.66 -0.36
N ARG A 291 -13.79 2.97 -0.62
CA ARG A 291 -14.59 3.46 -1.76
C ARG A 291 -13.96 3.11 -3.11
N SER A 292 -12.64 3.28 -3.26
CA SER A 292 -11.89 2.85 -4.45
C SER A 292 -12.03 1.34 -4.70
N ARG A 293 -11.98 0.51 -3.64
CA ARG A 293 -12.17 -0.94 -3.74
C ARG A 293 -13.60 -1.33 -4.16
N LEU A 294 -14.61 -0.57 -3.74
CA LEU A 294 -15.98 -0.72 -4.23
C LEU A 294 -16.06 -0.32 -5.72
N TRP A 295 -15.43 0.80 -6.09
CA TRP A 295 -15.37 1.28 -7.47
C TRP A 295 -14.78 0.22 -8.40
N ASP A 296 -13.64 -0.40 -8.05
CA ASP A 296 -13.04 -1.47 -8.85
C ASP A 296 -14.03 -2.59 -9.19
N GLU A 297 -14.80 -3.05 -8.19
CA GLU A 297 -15.75 -4.14 -8.36
C GLU A 297 -16.97 -3.69 -9.20
N ARG A 298 -17.43 -2.45 -9.01
CA ARG A 298 -18.49 -1.84 -9.82
C ARG A 298 -18.06 -1.60 -11.25
N ASN A 299 -16.84 -1.15 -11.50
CA ASN A 299 -16.33 -0.87 -12.83
C ASN A 299 -16.24 -2.15 -13.68
N ILE A 300 -16.07 -3.32 -13.05
CA ILE A 300 -16.23 -4.61 -13.74
C ILE A 300 -17.70 -4.82 -14.15
N ALA A 301 -18.63 -4.63 -13.22
CA ALA A 301 -20.07 -4.80 -13.46
C ALA A 301 -20.63 -3.83 -14.51
N ILE A 302 -20.24 -2.55 -14.43
CA ILE A 302 -20.61 -1.49 -15.36
C ILE A 302 -20.21 -1.88 -16.78
N ARG A 303 -18.96 -2.33 -17.01
CA ARG A 303 -18.51 -2.73 -18.35
C ARG A 303 -19.34 -3.90 -18.92
N THR A 304 -19.76 -4.85 -18.08
CA THR A 304 -20.67 -5.92 -18.50
C THR A 304 -22.04 -5.35 -18.86
N ASP A 305 -22.63 -4.53 -17.99
CA ASP A 305 -23.95 -3.94 -18.23
C ASP A 305 -23.99 -3.07 -19.49
N LEU A 306 -22.94 -2.29 -19.75
CA LEU A 306 -22.82 -1.49 -20.97
C LEU A 306 -22.76 -2.36 -22.23
N LYS A 307 -22.04 -3.49 -22.18
CA LYS A 307 -21.98 -4.45 -23.30
C LYS A 307 -23.34 -5.08 -23.57
N ASP A 308 -24.10 -5.37 -22.52
CA ASP A 308 -25.39 -6.04 -22.59
C ASP A 308 -26.57 -5.06 -22.80
N GLY A 309 -26.30 -3.75 -22.91
CA GLY A 309 -27.31 -2.71 -23.11
C GLY A 309 -28.12 -2.35 -21.86
N ASN A 310 -27.67 -2.77 -20.67
CA ASN A 310 -28.30 -2.49 -19.37
C ASN A 310 -27.91 -1.11 -18.83
N TRP A 311 -28.13 -0.04 -19.61
CA TRP A 311 -27.70 1.33 -19.31
C TRP A 311 -28.18 1.85 -17.95
N SER A 312 -29.45 1.60 -17.59
CA SER A 312 -30.03 2.05 -16.33
C SER A 312 -29.31 1.45 -15.11
N ARG A 313 -28.98 0.16 -15.16
CA ARG A 313 -28.25 -0.52 -14.08
C ARG A 313 -26.79 -0.09 -14.02
N ALA A 314 -26.15 0.13 -15.17
CA ALA A 314 -24.82 0.71 -15.25
C ALA A 314 -24.76 2.10 -14.58
N TYR A 315 -25.77 2.94 -14.80
CA TYR A 315 -25.87 4.25 -14.14
C TYR A 315 -26.04 4.14 -12.62
N GLN A 316 -26.90 3.22 -12.15
CA GLN A 316 -27.11 2.96 -10.72
C GLN A 316 -25.85 2.45 -10.01
N LEU A 317 -24.95 1.76 -10.72
CA LEU A 317 -23.65 1.37 -10.18
C LEU A 317 -22.69 2.56 -10.13
N ALA A 318 -22.71 3.40 -11.16
CA ALA A 318 -21.71 4.45 -11.34
C ALA A 318 -21.94 5.66 -10.43
N SER A 319 -23.18 6.16 -10.37
CA SER A 319 -23.51 7.45 -9.75
C SER A 319 -23.31 7.49 -8.22
N PRO A 320 -23.73 6.50 -7.40
CA PRO A 320 -23.55 6.55 -5.95
C PRO A 320 -22.15 6.07 -5.53
N HIS A 321 -21.09 6.64 -6.13
CA HIS A 321 -19.70 6.23 -5.85
C HIS A 321 -19.16 6.79 -4.53
N GLY A 322 -19.66 7.94 -4.07
CA GLY A 322 -19.32 8.57 -2.79
C GLY A 322 -17.86 9.06 -2.67
N MET A 323 -17.15 9.19 -3.77
CA MET A 323 -15.77 9.72 -3.79
C MET A 323 -15.80 11.20 -4.15
N ASP A 324 -14.87 11.99 -3.63
CA ASP A 324 -14.86 13.46 -3.85
C ASP A 324 -13.63 13.94 -4.63
N SER A 325 -12.63 13.08 -4.81
CA SER A 325 -11.39 13.39 -5.52
C SER A 325 -10.63 12.12 -5.95
N GLY A 326 -9.61 12.28 -6.79
CA GLY A 326 -8.75 11.19 -7.25
C GLY A 326 -9.11 10.63 -8.63
N GLY A 327 -8.34 9.65 -9.10
CA GLY A 327 -8.51 9.04 -10.42
C GLY A 327 -9.83 8.29 -10.56
N ASP A 328 -10.15 7.46 -9.57
CA ASP A 328 -11.39 6.68 -9.54
C ASP A 328 -12.63 7.59 -9.48
N PHE A 329 -12.55 8.72 -8.76
CA PHE A 329 -13.57 9.76 -8.76
C PHE A 329 -13.79 10.33 -10.17
N ALA A 330 -12.71 10.76 -10.83
CA ALA A 330 -12.79 11.32 -12.18
C ALA A 330 -13.37 10.31 -13.19
N GLU A 331 -13.00 9.03 -13.08
CA GLU A 331 -13.57 7.96 -13.91
C GLU A 331 -15.06 7.76 -13.60
N ALA A 332 -15.44 7.69 -12.33
CA ALA A 332 -16.82 7.48 -11.91
C ALA A 332 -17.76 8.60 -12.36
N GLU A 333 -17.36 9.86 -12.20
CA GLU A 333 -18.11 11.03 -12.66
C GLU A 333 -18.25 11.03 -14.19
N TRP A 334 -17.15 10.78 -14.91
CA TRP A 334 -17.16 10.74 -16.36
C TRP A 334 -18.08 9.64 -16.90
N VAL A 335 -17.95 8.42 -16.37
CA VAL A 335 -18.78 7.28 -16.79
C VAL A 335 -20.25 7.55 -16.46
N SER A 336 -20.56 8.06 -15.27
CA SER A 336 -21.93 8.39 -14.86
C SER A 336 -22.56 9.41 -15.81
N GLY A 337 -21.84 10.50 -16.10
CA GLY A 337 -22.30 11.53 -17.04
C GLY A 337 -22.46 11.00 -18.47
N TRP A 338 -21.53 10.17 -18.95
CA TRP A 338 -21.62 9.58 -20.27
C TRP A 338 -22.81 8.63 -20.43
N ILE A 339 -23.09 7.79 -19.41
CA ILE A 339 -24.26 6.91 -19.40
C ILE A 339 -25.55 7.74 -19.36
N ALA A 340 -25.59 8.83 -18.59
CA ALA A 340 -26.76 9.69 -18.50
C ALA A 340 -27.17 10.30 -19.86
N LEU A 341 -26.24 10.46 -20.81
CA LEU A 341 -26.54 10.89 -22.18
C LEU A 341 -27.15 9.79 -23.08
N ARG A 342 -27.33 8.58 -22.54
CA ARG A 342 -27.86 7.39 -23.23
C ARG A 342 -29.14 6.85 -22.59
N LEU A 343 -29.46 7.29 -21.38
CA LEU A 343 -30.76 7.06 -20.73
C LEU A 343 -31.81 7.98 -21.34
#